data_AF-A0A9P1B0Z8-F1
#
_entry.id   AF-A0A9P1B0Z8-F1
#
_cell.length_a   1.000
_cell.length_b   1.000
_cell.length_c   1.000
_cell.angle_alpha   90.00
_cell.angle_beta   90.00
_cell.angle_gamma   90.00
#
_symmetry.space_group_name_H-M   'P 1'
#
loop_
_entity.id
_entity.type
_entity.pdbx_description
1 polymer ?
#
loop_
_entity_poly.entity_id
_entity_poly.type
_entity_poly.pdbx_seq_one_letter_code
_entity_poly.pdbx_strand_id
1 'polypeptide(L)'
;MADFESGLTEPTVEGKVRQLVGLLTNTPFEDVGTDFNWKNILDQDRLDYFNVMAAEALTTYFNVPSEPEDVDGTSTIQDLVNRINNGA
;
A
#
# COMPACT_ATOMS: atom_id res chain seq x y z
N MET A 1 -15.25 0.84 -7.00
CA MET A 1 -14.27 1.66 -6.25
C MET A 1 -14.23 1.12 -4.84
N ALA A 2 -13.06 0.67 -4.39
CA ALA A 2 -12.87 0.35 -2.99
C ALA A 2 -12.92 1.66 -2.19
N ASP A 3 -13.79 1.73 -1.19
CA ASP A 3 -13.89 2.89 -0.31
C ASP A 3 -12.77 2.83 0.75
N PHE A 4 -11.56 3.19 0.32
CA PHE A 4 -10.38 3.24 1.19
C PHE A 4 -10.58 4.21 2.36
N GLU A 5 -11.44 5.22 2.24
CA GLU A 5 -11.71 6.19 3.31
C GLU A 5 -12.33 5.52 4.54
N SER A 6 -13.16 4.49 4.35
CA SER A 6 -13.76 3.73 5.44
C SER A 6 -12.79 2.78 6.15
N GLY A 7 -11.73 2.32 5.47
CA GLY A 7 -10.77 1.33 5.97
C GLY A 7 -9.45 1.91 6.50
N LEU A 8 -9.02 3.06 5.98
CA LEU A 8 -7.76 3.71 6.32
C LEU A 8 -7.96 4.75 7.43
N THR A 9 -8.19 4.26 8.64
CA THR A 9 -8.57 5.04 9.83
C THR A 9 -7.40 5.46 10.71
N GLU A 10 -6.20 4.91 10.50
CA GLU A 10 -5.02 5.26 11.30
C GLU A 10 -4.66 6.76 11.15
N PRO A 11 -4.15 7.40 12.21
CA PRO A 11 -3.86 8.83 12.19
C PRO A 11 -2.56 9.16 11.43
N THR A 12 -1.63 8.21 11.31
CA THR A 12 -0.33 8.44 10.65
C THR A 12 -0.33 7.90 9.22
N VAL A 13 0.49 8.49 8.35
CA VAL A 13 0.70 7.99 6.98
C VAL A 13 1.15 6.53 7.01
N GLU A 14 2.11 6.20 7.88
CA GLU A 14 2.57 4.82 8.07
C GLU A 14 1.44 3.87 8.46
N GLY A 15 0.61 4.24 9.44
CA GLY A 15 -0.52 3.40 9.86
C GLY A 15 -1.51 3.18 8.73
N LYS A 16 -1.81 4.20 7.94
CA LYS A 16 -2.70 4.06 6.77
C LYS A 16 -2.10 3.17 5.69
N VAL A 17 -0.80 3.28 5.42
CA VAL A 17 -0.11 2.38 4.48
C VAL A 17 -0.14 0.93 4.98
N ARG A 18 0.09 0.71 6.28
CA ARG A 18 -0.01 -0.63 6.89
C ARG A 18 -1.42 -1.21 6.77
N GLN A 19 -2.46 -0.41 7.00
CA GLN A 19 -3.86 -0.83 6.80
C GLN A 19 -4.16 -1.15 5.33
N LEU A 20 -3.68 -0.33 4.39
CA LEU A 20 -3.82 -0.57 2.96
C LEU A 20 -3.17 -1.90 2.56
N VAL A 21 -1.91 -2.09 2.94
CA VAL A 21 -1.18 -3.32 2.60
C VAL A 21 -1.84 -4.53 3.25
N GLY A 22 -2.22 -4.46 4.53
CA GLY A 22 -2.93 -5.54 5.20
C GLY A 22 -4.26 -5.90 4.54
N LEU A 23 -5.02 -4.91 4.07
CA LEU A 23 -6.26 -5.12 3.33
C LEU A 23 -5.99 -5.87 2.01
N LEU A 24 -4.98 -5.45 1.26
CA LEU A 24 -4.66 -6.03 -0.06
C LEU A 24 -4.00 -7.41 0.03
N THR A 25 -3.22 -7.67 1.08
CA THR A 25 -2.57 -8.96 1.31
C THR A 25 -3.41 -9.92 2.15
N ASN A 26 -4.59 -9.48 2.62
CA ASN A 26 -5.41 -10.18 3.60
C ASN A 26 -4.60 -10.57 4.86
N THR A 27 -3.73 -9.67 5.31
CA THR A 27 -2.87 -9.83 6.47
C THR A 27 -3.35 -8.93 7.61
N PRO A 28 -3.45 -9.44 8.86
CA PRO A 28 -3.83 -8.62 10.00
C PRO A 28 -2.90 -7.41 10.17
N PHE A 29 -3.45 -6.25 10.50
CA PHE A 29 -2.68 -5.01 10.71
C PHE A 29 -1.53 -5.17 11.73
N GLU A 30 -1.75 -5.99 12.76
CA GLU A 30 -0.75 -6.30 13.79
C GLU A 30 0.50 -7.00 13.24
N ASP A 31 0.33 -7.77 12.14
CA ASP A 31 1.40 -8.52 11.48
C ASP A 31 2.09 -7.72 10.37
N VAL A 32 1.48 -6.63 9.90
CA VAL A 32 2.05 -5.74 8.88
C VAL A 32 2.96 -4.72 9.55
N GLY A 33 4.22 -5.09 9.80
CA GLY A 33 5.26 -4.19 10.31
C GLY A 33 5.92 -3.32 9.22
N THR A 34 6.79 -2.39 9.63
CA THR A 34 7.49 -1.45 8.72
C THR A 34 8.37 -2.16 7.67
N ASP A 35 8.96 -3.30 8.04
CA ASP A 35 9.78 -4.14 7.15
C ASP A 35 8.96 -5.22 6.42
N PHE A 36 7.62 -5.19 6.54
CA PHE A 36 6.75 -6.18 5.90
C PHE A 36 6.90 -6.10 4.38
N ASN A 37 7.28 -7.23 3.79
CA ASN A 37 7.48 -7.36 2.35
C ASN A 37 6.43 -8.29 1.75
N TRP A 38 5.46 -7.69 1.06
CA TRP A 38 4.33 -8.40 0.45
C TRP A 38 4.78 -9.32 -0.71
N LYS A 39 5.92 -9.02 -1.36
CA LYS A 39 6.47 -9.85 -2.45
C LYS A 39 6.92 -11.23 -1.98
N ASN A 40 7.16 -11.40 -0.68
CA ASN A 40 7.52 -12.70 -0.12
C ASN A 40 6.31 -13.62 0.12
N ILE A 41 5.08 -13.09 0.09
CA ILE A 41 3.86 -13.85 0.42
C ILE A 41 2.84 -13.92 -0.72
N LEU A 42 2.93 -13.01 -1.69
CA LEU A 42 2.04 -12.97 -2.84
C LEU A 42 2.65 -13.72 -4.03
N ASP A 43 1.82 -14.46 -4.76
CA ASP A 43 2.16 -14.95 -6.10
C ASP A 43 2.07 -13.82 -7.14
N GLN A 44 2.51 -14.08 -8.38
CA GLN A 44 2.56 -13.06 -9.44
C GLN A 44 1.18 -12.46 -9.74
N ASP A 45 0.13 -13.27 -9.81
CA ASP A 45 -1.23 -12.79 -10.11
C ASP A 45 -1.74 -11.85 -9.01
N ARG A 46 -1.45 -12.18 -7.74
CA ARG A 46 -1.78 -11.31 -6.61
C ARG A 46 -0.91 -10.07 -6.53
N LEU A 47 0.36 -10.15 -6.97
CA LEU A 47 1.23 -8.98 -7.05
C LEU A 47 0.73 -7.97 -8.07
N ASP A 48 0.31 -8.43 -9.25
CA ASP A 48 -0.25 -7.55 -10.28
C ASP A 48 -1.52 -6.85 -9.77
N TYR A 49 -2.41 -7.60 -9.10
CA TYR A 49 -3.58 -7.03 -8.44
C TYR A 49 -3.22 -6.02 -7.35
N PHE A 50 -2.27 -6.37 -6.47
CA PHE A 50 -1.79 -5.49 -5.41
C PHE A 50 -1.26 -4.18 -5.99
N ASN A 51 -0.42 -4.24 -7.02
CA ASN A 51 0.21 -3.07 -7.64
C ASN A 51 -0.85 -2.11 -8.21
N VAL A 52 -1.88 -2.64 -8.88
CA VAL A 52 -2.98 -1.83 -9.41
C VAL A 52 -3.78 -1.15 -8.29
N MET A 53 -4.20 -1.92 -7.28
CA MET A 53 -5.04 -1.39 -6.20
C MET A 53 -4.28 -0.41 -5.31
N ALA A 54 -3.00 -0.68 -5.03
CA ALA A 54 -2.14 0.23 -4.28
C ALA A 54 -1.89 1.53 -5.04
N ALA A 55 -1.63 1.46 -6.37
CA ALA A 55 -1.46 2.65 -7.20
C ALA A 55 -2.73 3.51 -7.26
N GLU A 56 -3.91 2.88 -7.34
CA GLU A 56 -5.20 3.57 -7.27
C GLU A 56 -5.37 4.26 -5.90
N ALA A 57 -5.06 3.58 -4.80
CA ALA A 57 -5.14 4.17 -3.45
C ALA A 57 -4.16 5.34 -3.28
N LEU A 58 -2.92 5.21 -3.74
CA LEU A 58 -1.93 6.28 -3.72
C LEU A 58 -2.43 7.52 -4.48
N THR A 59 -2.97 7.32 -5.68
CA THR A 59 -3.46 8.41 -6.53
C THR A 59 -4.71 9.07 -5.96
N THR A 60 -5.69 8.28 -5.52
CA THR A 60 -7.02 8.80 -5.16
C THR A 60 -7.14 9.24 -3.71
N TYR A 61 -6.50 8.51 -2.79
CA TYR A 61 -6.63 8.76 -1.35
C TYR A 61 -5.44 9.58 -0.82
N PHE A 62 -4.21 9.25 -1.24
CA PHE A 62 -3.01 9.98 -0.80
C PHE A 62 -2.67 11.18 -1.69
N ASN A 63 -3.36 11.38 -2.81
CA ASN A 63 -3.08 12.41 -3.82
C ASN A 63 -1.66 12.35 -4.39
N VAL A 64 -1.10 11.14 -4.52
CA VAL A 64 0.24 10.89 -5.07
C VAL A 64 0.07 10.14 -6.40
N PRO A 65 0.17 10.83 -7.56
CA PRO A 65 0.05 10.19 -8.86
C PRO A 65 1.00 8.99 -8.96
N SER A 66 0.42 7.81 -9.11
CA SER A 66 1.16 6.56 -9.10
C SER A 66 0.55 5.58 -10.09
N GLU A 67 1.41 4.90 -10.83
CA GLU A 67 1.05 3.80 -11.72
C GLU A 67 1.43 2.44 -11.08
N PRO A 68 0.90 1.31 -11.57
CA PRO A 68 1.25 0.00 -11.00
C PRO A 68 2.77 -0.28 -10.99
N GLU A 69 3.49 0.19 -12.02
CA GLU A 69 4.94 0.05 -12.16
C GLU A 69 5.71 0.79 -11.05
N ASP A 70 5.16 1.91 -10.56
CA ASP A 70 5.73 2.65 -9.44
C ASP A 70 5.67 1.85 -8.13
N VAL A 71 4.57 1.11 -7.93
CA VAL A 71 4.39 0.25 -6.75
C VAL A 71 5.26 -0.99 -6.88
N ASP A 72 5.37 -1.56 -8.09
CA ASP A 72 6.24 -2.71 -8.32
C ASP A 72 7.72 -2.39 -8.05
N GLY A 73 8.15 -1.15 -8.26
CA GLY A 73 9.48 -0.68 -7.86
C GLY A 73 9.76 -0.72 -6.34
N THR A 74 8.73 -0.93 -5.51
CA THR A 74 8.80 -0.94 -4.04
C THR A 74 8.63 -2.34 -3.48
N SER A 75 9.05 -2.54 -2.23
CA SER A 75 8.95 -3.87 -1.58
C SER A 75 8.52 -3.81 -0.12
N THR A 76 8.57 -2.65 0.54
CA THR A 76 8.27 -2.53 1.97
C THR A 76 7.27 -1.41 2.26
N ILE A 77 6.67 -1.45 3.45
CA ILE A 77 5.82 -0.36 3.96
C ILE A 77 6.59 0.96 3.93
N GLN A 78 7.85 0.95 4.36
CA GLN A 78 8.67 2.16 4.40
C GLN A 78 8.87 2.77 3.01
N ASP A 79 9.00 1.96 1.95
CA ASP A 79 9.14 2.48 0.58
C ASP A 79 7.90 3.26 0.15
N LEU A 80 6.70 2.73 0.43
CA LEU A 80 5.43 3.40 0.13
C LEU A 80 5.25 4.66 0.97
N VAL A 81 5.59 4.62 2.26
CA VAL A 81 5.56 5.80 3.13
C VAL A 81 6.51 6.88 2.63
N ASN A 82 7.73 6.52 2.24
CA ASN A 82 8.70 7.44 1.67
C ASN A 82 8.19 8.05 0.37
N ARG A 83 7.56 7.24 -0.50
CA ARG A 83 6.94 7.74 -1.73
C ARG A 83 5.87 8.78 -1.44
N ILE A 84 4.99 8.53 -0.47
CA ILE A 84 3.93 9.48 -0.10
C ILE A 84 4.52 10.78 0.45
N ASN A 85 5.51 10.68 1.33
CA ASN A 85 6.11 11.86 1.96
C ASN A 85 6.98 12.68 0.99
N ASN A 86 7.62 12.03 0.02
CA ASN A 86 8.50 12.69 -0.96
C ASN A 86 7.77 13.13 -2.24
N GLY A 87 6.58 12.57 -2.50
CA GLY A 87 5.72 12.90 -3.64
C GLY A 87 4.75 14.06 -3.39
N ALA A 88 4.88 14.75 -2.25
CA ALA A 88 4.10 15.94 -1.86
C ALA A 88 4.81 17.25 -2.26
#